data_AF-A0AA38IHW9-F1
#
_entry.id   AF-A0AA38IHW9-F1
#
_cell.length_a   1.000
_cell.length_b   1.000
_cell.length_c   1.000
_cell.angle_alpha   90.00
_cell.angle_beta   90.00
_cell.angle_gamma   90.00
#
_symmetry.space_group_name_H-M   'P 1'
#
loop_
_entity.id
_entity.type
_entity.pdbx_description
1 polymer ?
#
loop_
_entity_poly.entity_id
_entity_poly.type
_entity_poly.pdbx_seq_one_letter_code
_entity_poly.pdbx_strand_id
1 'polypeptide(L)'
;MKIVYQNVIWLLSFAAYTYMSLADDEKPAVDIVAFFHEEDNQAKLAFETAVSNFDIMDSPVEYVPRIEVTSESDSLEHYNTFCNLVKAGKVGSIISPTSPKVAPIIESLCVNLEIPVLQVHWRASPLMNNSMTINFYPDQKLLSQGIGVVVRNLQWRSVVIFYEGTENLIRIQEILKIQNYDASSKSNSVILKQLGPGPDYRSALKQIQNKTEYRIVLDCKTENVLNILHQAKELNLLDKKYSYFITTLDAHTLNFSVLNTEANITTVRIINPENSVFQNIVTRWKMRANVDLDAYSVKTETALMYDAVSTFMNSFRNNYVTTPIETEVLNCNENIKQWKHGLQLATFMKAVLISPKEAAQIVQGQNL
;
A
#
# COMPACT_ATOMS: atom_id res chain seq x y z
N MET A 1 34.54 -13.55 63.13
CA MET A 1 33.14 -13.22 62.77
C MET A 1 33.01 -12.01 61.83
N LYS A 2 33.63 -10.86 62.12
CA LYS A 2 33.55 -9.65 61.26
C LYS A 2 34.06 -9.82 59.81
N ILE A 3 35.17 -10.53 59.62
CA ILE A 3 35.76 -10.75 58.28
C ILE A 3 34.87 -11.63 57.40
N VAL A 4 34.23 -12.64 57.99
CA VAL A 4 33.30 -13.53 57.27
C VAL A 4 32.07 -12.75 56.82
N TYR A 5 31.52 -11.88 57.66
CA TYR A 5 30.41 -10.99 57.30
C TYR A 5 30.76 -10.04 56.16
N GLN A 6 31.95 -9.44 56.20
CA GLN A 6 32.40 -8.53 55.15
C GLN A 6 32.55 -9.26 53.80
N ASN A 7 33.12 -10.46 53.80
CA ASN A 7 33.30 -11.25 52.59
C ASN A 7 31.96 -11.73 52.00
N VAL A 8 30.99 -12.07 52.85
CA VAL A 8 29.64 -12.42 52.41
C VAL A 8 28.93 -11.22 51.79
N ILE A 9 29.08 -10.02 52.37
CA ILE A 9 28.51 -8.80 51.80
C ILE A 9 29.13 -8.50 50.42
N TRP A 10 30.47 -8.58 50.29
CA TRP A 10 31.13 -8.37 48.99
C TRP A 10 30.71 -9.39 47.93
N LEU A 11 30.54 -10.67 48.32
CA LEU A 11 30.03 -11.71 47.42
C LEU A 11 28.59 -11.45 46.99
N LEU A 12 27.71 -11.02 47.90
CA LEU A 12 26.33 -10.68 47.57
C LEU A 12 26.24 -9.42 46.71
N SER A 13 27.06 -8.41 46.97
CA SER A 13 27.14 -7.20 46.14
C SER A 13 27.70 -7.50 44.75
N PHE A 14 28.72 -8.35 44.65
CA PHE A 14 29.26 -8.79 43.37
C PHE A 14 28.24 -9.64 42.61
N ALA A 15 27.58 -10.59 43.27
CA ALA A 15 26.52 -11.40 42.69
C ALA A 15 25.34 -10.54 42.20
N ALA A 16 24.92 -9.55 43.00
CA ALA A 16 23.88 -8.59 42.61
C ALA A 16 24.31 -7.70 41.44
N TYR A 17 25.57 -7.25 41.41
CA TYR A 17 26.12 -6.48 40.29
C TYR A 17 26.23 -7.31 39.02
N THR A 18 26.69 -8.56 39.10
CA THR A 18 26.69 -9.49 37.96
C THR A 18 25.28 -9.84 37.52
N TYR A 19 24.32 -9.99 38.44
CA TYR A 19 22.92 -10.25 38.10
C TYR A 19 22.25 -9.04 37.44
N MET A 20 22.51 -7.83 37.92
CA MET A 20 22.08 -6.59 37.26
C MET A 20 22.76 -6.38 35.91
N SER A 21 24.01 -6.83 35.74
CA SER A 21 24.73 -6.80 34.46
C SER A 21 24.33 -7.92 33.49
N LEU A 22 23.68 -8.98 33.97
CA LEU A 22 23.20 -10.14 33.21
C LEU A 22 21.69 -10.11 32.95
N ALA A 23 20.98 -9.11 33.46
CA ALA A 23 19.66 -8.78 32.96
C ALA A 23 19.85 -8.27 31.53
N ASP A 24 19.76 -9.20 30.57
CA ASP A 24 19.68 -8.90 29.15
C ASP A 24 18.56 -7.86 28.99
N ASP A 25 18.90 -6.67 28.49
CA ASP A 25 17.94 -5.59 28.25
C ASP A 25 17.10 -6.04 27.05
N GLU A 26 16.03 -6.81 27.31
CA GLU A 26 15.16 -7.37 26.29
C GLU A 26 14.61 -6.22 25.44
N LYS A 27 14.95 -6.22 24.15
CA LYS A 27 14.58 -5.14 23.23
C LYS A 27 13.07 -4.94 23.26
N PRO A 28 12.55 -3.69 23.32
CA PRO A 28 11.12 -3.47 23.23
C PRO A 28 10.59 -4.02 21.91
N ALA A 29 9.56 -4.85 21.99
CA ALA A 29 8.91 -5.46 20.84
C ALA A 29 7.72 -4.64 20.36
N VAL A 30 7.68 -4.33 19.06
CA VAL A 30 6.64 -3.52 18.42
C VAL A 30 5.97 -4.33 17.30
N ASP A 31 4.68 -4.59 17.46
CA ASP A 31 3.86 -5.28 16.47
C ASP A 31 3.49 -4.31 15.34
N ILE A 32 3.74 -4.74 14.10
CA ILE A 32 3.17 -4.14 12.88
C ILE A 32 2.07 -5.09 12.44
N VAL A 33 0.83 -4.63 12.39
CA VAL A 33 -0.34 -5.48 12.10
C VAL A 33 -0.79 -5.28 10.67
N ALA A 34 -1.09 -6.36 9.95
CA ALA A 34 -1.69 -6.31 8.62
C ALA A 34 -2.90 -7.25 8.53
N PHE A 35 -4.02 -6.72 8.02
CA PHE A 35 -5.23 -7.49 7.74
C PHE A 35 -5.24 -7.93 6.27
N PHE A 36 -5.34 -9.24 6.04
CA PHE A 36 -5.44 -9.83 4.70
C PHE A 36 -6.75 -10.61 4.56
N HIS A 37 -7.28 -10.68 3.34
CA HIS A 37 -8.57 -11.34 3.07
C HIS A 37 -8.43 -12.69 2.36
N GLU A 38 -7.42 -12.80 1.52
CA GLU A 38 -6.92 -14.06 0.96
C GLU A 38 -5.44 -14.19 1.30
N GLU A 39 -4.84 -15.35 1.05
CA GLU A 39 -3.38 -15.47 1.04
C GLU A 39 -2.83 -14.72 -0.18
N ASP A 40 -2.83 -13.37 -0.14
CA ASP A 40 -2.06 -12.56 -1.08
C ASP A 40 -0.58 -12.82 -0.83
N ASN A 41 -0.09 -13.85 -1.49
CA ASN A 41 1.25 -14.38 -1.31
C ASN A 41 2.32 -13.35 -1.62
N GLN A 42 2.09 -12.41 -2.55
CA GLN A 42 3.07 -11.38 -2.87
C GLN A 42 3.11 -10.29 -1.79
N ALA A 43 1.97 -9.72 -1.42
CA ALA A 43 1.92 -8.66 -0.42
C ALA A 43 2.35 -9.15 0.98
N LYS A 44 1.95 -10.37 1.36
CA LYS A 44 2.40 -11.04 2.60
C LYS A 44 3.91 -11.26 2.61
N LEU A 45 4.48 -11.76 1.51
CA LEU A 45 5.92 -11.97 1.38
C LEU A 45 6.70 -10.65 1.48
N ALA A 46 6.22 -9.59 0.83
CA ALA A 46 6.82 -8.27 0.91
C ALA A 46 6.79 -7.71 2.34
N PHE A 47 5.66 -7.87 3.03
CA PHE A 47 5.47 -7.47 4.43
C PHE A 47 6.46 -8.19 5.37
N GLU A 48 6.47 -9.53 5.36
CA GLU A 48 7.36 -10.33 6.22
C GLU A 48 8.84 -10.11 5.91
N THR A 49 9.20 -9.98 4.63
CA THR A 49 10.59 -9.77 4.24
C THR A 49 11.09 -8.37 4.59
N ALA A 50 10.21 -7.35 4.55
CA ALA A 50 10.58 -6.01 4.99
C ALA A 50 11.03 -6.03 6.46
N VAL A 51 10.23 -6.64 7.35
CA VAL A 51 10.57 -6.75 8.78
C VAL A 51 11.85 -7.56 8.98
N SER A 52 11.94 -8.75 8.38
CA SER A 52 13.12 -9.61 8.51
C SER A 52 14.41 -8.97 7.99
N ASN A 53 14.35 -8.14 6.94
CA ASN A 53 15.52 -7.42 6.44
C ASN A 53 15.98 -6.32 7.39
N PHE A 54 15.04 -5.72 8.15
CA PHE A 54 15.34 -4.64 9.08
C PHE A 54 16.00 -5.16 10.35
N ASP A 55 15.55 -6.30 10.88
CA ASP A 55 16.11 -6.90 12.09
C ASP A 55 17.60 -7.28 11.95
N ILE A 56 18.05 -7.59 10.72
CA ILE A 56 19.47 -7.85 10.42
C ILE A 56 20.36 -6.61 10.71
N MET A 57 19.79 -5.41 10.73
CA MET A 57 20.53 -4.15 10.95
C MET A 57 20.82 -3.83 12.43
N ASP A 58 20.60 -4.78 13.35
CA ASP A 58 20.77 -4.62 14.80
C ASP A 58 20.03 -3.38 15.35
N SER A 59 18.72 -3.36 15.11
CA SER A 59 17.83 -2.33 15.65
C SER A 59 17.74 -2.41 17.18
N PRO A 60 17.65 -1.28 17.91
CA PRO A 60 17.38 -1.27 19.36
C PRO A 60 15.95 -1.69 19.72
N VAL A 61 15.08 -1.81 18.71
CA VAL A 61 13.67 -2.22 18.81
C VAL A 61 13.49 -3.49 18.00
N GLU A 62 12.80 -4.49 18.56
CA GLU A 62 12.39 -5.70 17.83
C GLU A 62 11.05 -5.44 17.12
N TYR A 63 10.99 -5.63 15.81
CA TYR A 63 9.74 -5.48 15.06
C TYR A 63 9.12 -6.84 14.79
N VAL A 64 7.84 -6.99 15.11
CA VAL A 64 7.13 -8.27 14.98
C VAL A 64 6.04 -8.14 13.93
N PRO A 65 6.10 -8.89 12.81
CA PRO A 65 5.03 -8.90 11.83
C PRO A 65 3.84 -9.69 12.38
N ARG A 66 2.67 -9.05 12.47
CA ARG A 66 1.39 -9.67 12.86
C ARG A 66 0.44 -9.69 11.67
N ILE A 67 0.06 -10.88 11.24
CA ILE A 67 -0.81 -11.10 10.09
C ILE A 67 -2.12 -11.65 10.61
N GLU A 68 -3.20 -10.92 10.35
CA GLU A 68 -4.56 -11.35 10.64
C GLU A 68 -5.27 -11.66 9.33
N VAL A 69 -5.76 -12.88 9.17
CA VAL A 69 -6.56 -13.29 8.01
C VAL A 69 -8.03 -13.30 8.39
N THR A 70 -8.81 -12.47 7.73
CA THR A 70 -10.20 -12.14 8.13
C THR A 70 -11.12 -11.98 6.92
N SER A 71 -12.44 -12.02 7.13
CA SER A 71 -13.44 -11.90 6.05
C SER A 71 -13.49 -10.53 5.39
N GLU A 72 -13.59 -10.44 4.06
CA GLU A 72 -13.69 -9.16 3.32
C GLU A 72 -14.83 -8.22 3.77
N SER A 73 -15.82 -8.73 4.48
CA SER A 73 -17.06 -7.99 4.77
C SER A 73 -17.53 -8.03 6.21
N ASP A 74 -16.94 -8.87 7.07
CA ASP A 74 -17.34 -8.95 8.47
C ASP A 74 -16.67 -7.83 9.29
N SER A 75 -17.42 -6.74 9.47
CA SER A 75 -17.01 -5.58 10.25
C SER A 75 -16.83 -5.88 11.74
N LEU A 76 -17.61 -6.82 12.28
CA LEU A 76 -17.61 -7.15 13.70
C LEU A 76 -16.40 -8.03 14.05
N GLU A 77 -16.08 -9.00 13.19
CA GLU A 77 -14.85 -9.79 13.28
C GLU A 77 -13.61 -8.89 13.32
N HIS A 78 -13.54 -7.91 12.39
CA HIS A 78 -12.44 -6.95 12.32
C HIS A 78 -12.34 -6.08 13.57
N TYR A 79 -13.47 -5.56 14.05
CA TYR A 79 -13.52 -4.78 15.29
C TYR A 79 -12.98 -5.60 16.47
N ASN A 80 -13.49 -6.81 16.67
CA ASN A 80 -13.09 -7.66 17.79
C ASN A 80 -11.61 -8.04 17.73
N THR A 81 -11.12 -8.41 16.55
CA THR A 81 -9.71 -8.77 16.32
C THR A 81 -8.79 -7.59 16.62
N PHE A 82 -9.08 -6.43 16.05
CA PHE A 82 -8.33 -5.19 16.34
C PHE A 82 -8.30 -4.87 17.84
N CYS A 83 -9.45 -4.93 18.51
CA CYS A 83 -9.54 -4.58 19.92
C CYS A 83 -8.82 -5.57 20.83
N ASN A 84 -8.67 -6.83 20.43
CA ASN A 84 -7.85 -7.81 21.13
C ASN A 84 -6.36 -7.52 20.95
N LEU A 85 -5.93 -7.12 19.74
CA LEU A 85 -4.53 -6.79 19.46
C LEU A 85 -4.05 -5.58 20.26
N VAL A 86 -4.80 -4.48 20.27
CA VAL A 86 -4.38 -3.25 20.98
C VAL A 86 -4.35 -3.41 22.51
N LYS A 87 -5.13 -4.36 23.05
CA LYS A 87 -5.09 -4.74 24.48
C LYS A 87 -3.80 -5.45 24.87
N ALA A 88 -3.09 -6.08 23.92
CA ALA A 88 -1.79 -6.68 24.17
C ALA A 88 -0.68 -5.62 24.39
N GLY A 89 -0.93 -4.36 24.00
CA GLY A 89 -0.08 -3.22 24.30
C GLY A 89 1.20 -3.10 23.46
N LYS A 90 1.29 -3.83 22.35
CA LYS A 90 2.48 -3.89 21.47
C LYS A 90 2.27 -3.26 20.09
N VAL A 91 1.05 -2.86 19.74
CA VAL A 91 0.73 -2.36 18.39
C VAL A 91 1.38 -0.99 18.16
N GLY A 92 2.30 -0.91 17.19
CA GLY A 92 2.93 0.35 16.78
C GLY A 92 2.36 0.94 15.49
N SER A 93 1.85 0.11 14.58
CA SER A 93 1.17 0.58 13.36
C SER A 93 0.34 -0.54 12.73
N ILE A 94 -0.60 -0.14 11.86
CA ILE A 94 -1.53 -1.01 11.17
C ILE A 94 -1.49 -0.74 9.68
N ILE A 95 -1.38 -1.78 8.86
CA ILE A 95 -1.60 -1.71 7.42
C ILE A 95 -3.11 -1.66 7.16
N SER A 96 -3.57 -0.68 6.39
CA SER A 96 -5.00 -0.53 6.10
C SER A 96 -5.54 -1.76 5.36
N PRO A 97 -6.69 -2.33 5.79
CA PRO A 97 -7.35 -3.42 5.05
C PRO A 97 -7.72 -2.98 3.63
N THR A 98 -7.59 -3.87 2.66
CA THR A 98 -7.92 -3.55 1.25
C THR A 98 -9.41 -3.43 0.98
N SER A 99 -10.27 -4.11 1.77
CA SER A 99 -11.72 -4.04 1.58
C SER A 99 -12.29 -2.65 1.90
N PRO A 100 -13.04 -2.03 0.97
CA PRO A 100 -13.69 -0.75 1.22
C PRO A 100 -14.81 -0.83 2.26
N LYS A 101 -15.29 -2.03 2.61
CA LYS A 101 -16.32 -2.23 3.66
C LYS A 101 -15.71 -2.19 5.06
N VAL A 102 -14.48 -2.69 5.18
CA VAL A 102 -13.81 -2.90 6.47
C VAL A 102 -12.83 -1.77 6.80
N ALA A 103 -12.07 -1.29 5.81
CA ALA A 103 -11.04 -0.28 6.02
C ALA A 103 -11.52 0.94 6.83
N PRO A 104 -12.71 1.53 6.57
CA PRO A 104 -13.18 2.69 7.33
C PRO A 104 -13.35 2.42 8.83
N ILE A 105 -13.65 1.18 9.23
CA ILE A 105 -13.82 0.80 10.63
C ILE A 105 -12.48 0.77 11.34
N ILE A 106 -11.50 0.05 10.76
CA ILE A 106 -10.15 -0.03 11.31
C ILE A 106 -9.49 1.34 11.35
N GLU A 107 -9.59 2.11 10.27
CA GLU A 107 -9.03 3.47 10.20
C GLU A 107 -9.66 4.41 11.24
N SER A 108 -10.98 4.34 11.47
CA SER A 108 -11.67 5.13 12.49
C SER A 108 -11.19 4.79 13.91
N LEU A 109 -11.01 3.50 14.21
CA LEU A 109 -10.45 3.05 15.48
C LEU A 109 -9.01 3.55 15.67
N CYS A 110 -8.20 3.49 14.62
CA CYS A 110 -6.83 3.99 14.65
C CYS A 110 -6.77 5.50 14.90
N VAL A 111 -7.67 6.29 14.30
CA VAL A 111 -7.79 7.73 14.61
C VAL A 111 -8.13 7.95 16.07
N ASN A 112 -9.11 7.21 16.61
CA ASN A 112 -9.53 7.34 18.00
C ASN A 112 -8.45 6.93 19.01
N LEU A 113 -7.60 5.97 18.65
CA LEU A 113 -6.51 5.45 19.49
C LEU A 113 -5.14 6.09 19.19
N GLU A 114 -5.08 6.99 18.20
CA GLU A 114 -3.85 7.57 17.65
C GLU A 114 -2.82 6.51 17.19
N ILE A 115 -3.27 5.41 16.59
CA ILE A 115 -2.37 4.42 15.98
C ILE A 115 -2.13 4.81 14.50
N PRO A 116 -0.88 4.95 14.03
CA PRO A 116 -0.58 5.21 12.63
C PRO A 116 -1.08 4.09 11.71
N VAL A 117 -1.77 4.47 10.63
CA VAL A 117 -2.24 3.56 9.58
C VAL A 117 -1.44 3.74 8.31
N LEU A 118 -0.86 2.67 7.78
CA LEU A 118 -0.15 2.68 6.51
C LEU A 118 -1.09 2.21 5.40
N GLN A 119 -1.45 3.11 4.48
CA GLN A 119 -2.32 2.79 3.36
C GLN A 119 -1.48 2.55 2.10
N VAL A 120 -1.55 1.34 1.56
CA VAL A 120 -0.75 0.89 0.41
C VAL A 120 -1.58 0.59 -0.84
N HIS A 121 -2.90 0.83 -0.78
CA HIS A 121 -3.85 0.58 -1.84
C HIS A 121 -4.65 1.85 -2.18
N TRP A 122 -5.31 1.82 -3.34
CA TRP A 122 -6.15 2.92 -3.80
C TRP A 122 -7.44 3.05 -2.96
N ARG A 123 -7.86 4.29 -2.66
CA ARG A 123 -9.13 4.60 -1.98
C ARG A 123 -9.87 5.72 -2.73
N ALA A 124 -11.12 5.44 -3.08
CA ALA A 124 -11.97 6.37 -3.83
C ALA A 124 -12.36 7.62 -3.02
N SER A 125 -12.65 7.41 -1.73
CA SER A 125 -13.01 8.45 -0.76
C SER A 125 -12.08 8.35 0.44
N PRO A 126 -10.95 9.07 0.45
CA PRO A 126 -10.10 9.13 1.63
C PRO A 126 -10.88 9.77 2.77
N LEU A 127 -10.67 9.32 4.01
CA LEU A 127 -11.22 9.99 5.18
C LEU A 127 -10.66 11.42 5.22
N MET A 128 -11.53 12.43 5.11
CA MET A 128 -11.12 13.83 5.17
C MET A 128 -10.39 14.09 6.50
N ASN A 129 -9.22 14.72 6.43
CA ASN A 129 -8.40 15.12 7.57
C ASN A 129 -7.94 13.97 8.50
N ASN A 130 -7.61 12.79 7.95
CA ASN A 130 -7.05 11.71 8.76
C ASN A 130 -5.58 12.00 9.15
N SER A 131 -5.37 12.46 10.38
CA SER A 131 -4.04 12.71 10.97
C SER A 131 -3.21 11.41 11.12
N MET A 132 -3.85 10.25 11.26
CA MET A 132 -3.18 8.96 11.49
C MET A 132 -2.89 8.15 10.23
N THR A 133 -3.55 8.42 9.10
CA THR A 133 -3.26 7.69 7.84
C THR A 133 -2.06 8.28 7.11
N ILE A 134 -1.08 7.44 6.83
CA ILE A 134 0.06 7.69 5.95
C ILE A 134 -0.23 6.97 4.63
N ASN A 135 -0.46 7.72 3.56
CA ASN A 135 -0.77 7.16 2.25
C ASN A 135 0.50 6.96 1.42
N PHE A 136 0.84 5.70 1.15
CA PHE A 136 1.93 5.30 0.26
C PHE A 136 1.45 5.09 -1.18
N TYR A 137 0.14 4.89 -1.38
CA TYR A 137 -0.44 4.86 -2.72
C TYR A 137 -0.53 6.28 -3.31
N PRO A 138 -0.44 6.46 -4.64
CA PRO A 138 -0.68 7.75 -5.26
C PRO A 138 -1.98 8.41 -4.76
N ASP A 139 -1.89 9.69 -4.37
CA ASP A 139 -3.08 10.47 -3.98
C ASP A 139 -4.14 10.40 -5.07
N GLN A 140 -5.40 10.21 -4.67
CA GLN A 140 -6.50 9.96 -5.59
C GLN A 140 -6.69 11.10 -6.61
N LYS A 141 -6.54 12.35 -6.18
CA LYS A 141 -6.67 13.50 -7.08
C LYS A 141 -5.48 13.57 -8.04
N LEU A 142 -4.26 13.38 -7.52
CA LEU A 142 -3.05 13.39 -8.35
C LEU A 142 -3.02 12.24 -9.35
N LEU A 143 -3.46 11.04 -8.95
CA LEU A 143 -3.58 9.88 -9.84
C LEU A 143 -4.57 10.15 -10.96
N SER A 144 -5.75 10.67 -10.63
CA SER A 144 -6.74 11.04 -11.66
C SER A 144 -6.19 12.09 -12.62
N GLN A 145 -5.48 13.10 -12.11
CA GLN A 145 -4.82 14.11 -12.93
C GLN A 145 -3.75 13.50 -13.84
N GLY A 146 -2.92 12.59 -13.33
CA GLY A 146 -1.93 11.87 -14.12
C GLY A 146 -2.56 11.06 -15.25
N ILE A 147 -3.62 10.30 -14.96
CA ILE A 147 -4.41 9.56 -15.94
C ILE A 147 -4.99 10.51 -17.02
N GLY A 148 -5.54 11.67 -16.62
CA GLY A 148 -6.03 12.69 -17.54
C GLY A 148 -4.94 13.34 -18.39
N VAL A 149 -3.74 13.55 -17.83
CA VAL A 149 -2.55 14.03 -18.57
C VAL A 149 -2.14 13.03 -19.66
N VAL A 150 -2.18 11.73 -19.37
CA VAL A 150 -1.88 10.69 -20.39
C VAL A 150 -2.84 10.80 -21.57
N VAL A 151 -4.15 10.85 -21.32
CA VAL A 151 -5.16 11.00 -22.40
C VAL A 151 -4.94 12.30 -23.20
N ARG A 152 -4.61 13.41 -22.53
CA ARG A 152 -4.27 14.68 -23.20
C ARG A 152 -3.03 14.58 -24.08
N ASN A 153 -1.97 13.96 -23.58
CA ASN A 153 -0.71 13.82 -24.32
C ASN A 153 -0.85 12.86 -25.50
N LEU A 154 -1.72 11.84 -25.39
CA LEU A 154 -2.12 11.00 -26.50
C LEU A 154 -3.01 11.73 -27.53
N GLN A 155 -3.40 12.98 -27.25
CA GLN A 155 -4.24 13.85 -28.08
C GLN A 155 -5.61 13.22 -28.41
N TRP A 156 -6.14 12.39 -27.50
CA TRP A 156 -7.46 11.81 -27.68
C TRP A 156 -8.51 12.89 -27.41
N ARG A 157 -9.39 13.15 -28.38
CA ARG A 157 -10.48 14.14 -28.27
C ARG A 157 -11.86 13.48 -28.08
N SER A 158 -11.98 12.24 -28.56
CA SER A 158 -13.17 11.40 -28.43
C SER A 158 -12.75 10.05 -27.88
N VAL A 159 -13.32 9.63 -26.76
CA VAL A 159 -12.94 8.40 -26.05
C VAL A 159 -14.16 7.60 -25.64
N VAL A 160 -14.04 6.27 -25.73
CA VAL A 160 -14.91 5.33 -25.03
C VAL A 160 -14.23 4.95 -23.74
N ILE A 161 -14.95 5.00 -22.62
CA ILE A 161 -14.43 4.55 -21.33
C ILE A 161 -15.23 3.33 -20.87
N PHE A 162 -14.56 2.20 -20.79
CA PHE A 162 -15.06 1.01 -20.11
C PHE A 162 -14.63 1.04 -18.66
N TYR A 163 -15.60 0.90 -17.75
CA TYR A 163 -15.34 0.87 -16.32
C TYR A 163 -16.09 -0.26 -15.62
N GLU A 164 -15.51 -0.81 -14.55
CA GLU A 164 -16.07 -1.96 -13.83
C GLU A 164 -17.14 -1.53 -12.79
N GLY A 165 -16.76 -0.71 -11.83
CA GLY A 165 -17.59 -0.22 -10.73
C GLY A 165 -17.81 1.30 -10.75
N THR A 166 -18.70 1.80 -9.91
CA THR A 166 -19.02 3.24 -9.85
C THR A 166 -17.88 4.05 -9.21
N GLU A 167 -17.09 3.44 -8.33
CA GLU A 167 -15.89 4.01 -7.72
C GLU A 167 -14.83 4.39 -8.75
N ASN A 168 -14.73 3.64 -9.85
CA ASN A 168 -13.83 3.90 -10.97
C ASN A 168 -14.05 5.29 -11.57
N LEU A 169 -15.30 5.79 -11.57
CA LEU A 169 -15.65 7.12 -12.09
C LEU A 169 -14.89 8.24 -11.37
N ILE A 170 -14.55 8.05 -10.08
CA ILE A 170 -13.76 9.02 -9.30
C ILE A 170 -12.30 9.01 -9.78
N ARG A 171 -11.75 7.83 -10.10
CA ARG A 171 -10.37 7.69 -10.64
C ARG A 171 -10.24 8.30 -12.04
N ILE A 172 -11.26 8.15 -12.89
CA ILE A 172 -11.24 8.67 -14.27
C ILE A 172 -11.84 10.08 -14.42
N GLN A 173 -12.19 10.76 -13.32
CA GLN A 173 -12.94 12.03 -13.37
C GLN A 173 -12.26 13.11 -14.23
N GLU A 174 -10.92 13.14 -14.29
CA GLU A 174 -10.18 14.10 -15.11
C GLU A 174 -10.27 13.81 -16.62
N ILE A 175 -10.51 12.55 -17.01
CA ILE A 175 -10.83 12.20 -18.40
C ILE A 175 -12.23 12.69 -18.75
N LEU A 176 -13.20 12.60 -17.83
CA LEU A 176 -14.58 13.06 -18.08
C LEU A 176 -14.64 14.57 -18.41
N LYS A 177 -13.65 15.33 -17.94
CA LYS A 177 -13.50 16.77 -18.17
C LYS A 177 -12.90 17.11 -19.55
N ILE A 178 -12.59 16.13 -20.40
CA ILE A 178 -12.08 16.30 -21.77
C ILE A 178 -12.95 17.17 -22.68
N GLN A 179 -14.26 17.22 -22.40
CA GLN A 179 -15.18 18.10 -23.12
C GLN A 179 -14.82 19.58 -22.97
N ASN A 180 -14.10 19.94 -21.89
CA ASN A 180 -13.64 21.28 -21.61
C ASN A 180 -12.17 21.54 -22.05
N TYR A 181 -11.52 20.60 -22.75
CA TYR A 181 -10.11 20.76 -23.15
C TYR A 181 -9.89 21.89 -24.14
N ASP A 182 -10.90 22.27 -24.91
CA ASP A 182 -10.85 23.43 -25.80
C ASP A 182 -12.27 24.02 -25.94
N ALA A 183 -12.49 25.20 -25.37
CA ALA A 183 -13.78 25.91 -25.46
C ALA A 183 -14.18 26.25 -26.91
N SER A 184 -13.24 26.18 -27.86
CA SER A 184 -13.48 26.39 -29.29
C SER A 184 -13.87 25.11 -30.05
N SER A 185 -13.69 23.92 -29.47
CA SER A 185 -13.96 22.64 -30.14
C SER A 185 -15.28 22.01 -29.69
N LYS A 186 -16.33 22.17 -30.50
CA LYS A 186 -17.63 21.49 -30.32
C LYS A 186 -17.60 19.95 -30.49
N SER A 187 -16.43 19.33 -30.62
CA SER A 187 -16.29 17.94 -31.12
C SER A 187 -15.71 16.94 -30.10
N ASN A 188 -15.40 17.34 -28.87
CA ASN A 188 -14.88 16.39 -27.88
C ASN A 188 -16.03 15.53 -27.33
N SER A 189 -15.88 14.20 -27.34
CA SER A 189 -16.94 13.28 -26.88
C SER A 189 -16.42 12.23 -25.90
N VAL A 190 -17.25 11.90 -24.91
CA VAL A 190 -16.99 10.83 -23.95
C VAL A 190 -18.16 9.88 -23.97
N ILE A 191 -17.89 8.61 -24.24
CA ILE A 191 -18.89 7.54 -24.18
C ILE A 191 -18.54 6.67 -22.97
N LEU A 192 -19.38 6.73 -21.94
CA LEU A 192 -19.27 5.89 -20.76
C LEU A 192 -19.98 4.55 -20.97
N LYS A 193 -19.30 3.45 -20.64
CA LYS A 193 -19.84 2.09 -20.68
C LYS A 193 -19.40 1.29 -19.46
N GLN A 194 -20.37 0.88 -18.65
CA GLN A 194 -20.10 -0.07 -17.58
C GLN A 194 -19.95 -1.48 -18.16
N LEU A 195 -18.94 -2.22 -17.71
CA LEU A 195 -18.63 -3.58 -18.16
C LEU A 195 -19.64 -4.63 -17.64
N GLY A 196 -20.20 -4.41 -16.44
CA GLY A 196 -21.03 -5.38 -15.72
C GLY A 196 -20.20 -6.30 -14.81
N PRO A 197 -20.84 -7.22 -14.06
CA PRO A 197 -20.18 -8.04 -13.04
C PRO A 197 -19.25 -9.14 -13.60
N GLY A 198 -19.13 -9.27 -14.92
CA GLY A 198 -18.37 -10.35 -15.55
C GLY A 198 -18.99 -11.74 -15.36
N PRO A 199 -18.30 -12.81 -15.79
CA PRO A 199 -17.06 -12.79 -16.56
C PRO A 199 -17.26 -12.51 -18.06
N ASP A 200 -18.50 -12.41 -18.55
CA ASP A 200 -18.83 -12.06 -19.95
C ASP A 200 -19.09 -10.56 -20.09
N TYR A 201 -18.24 -9.89 -20.86
CA TYR A 201 -18.25 -8.44 -21.12
C TYR A 201 -18.67 -8.11 -22.55
N ARG A 202 -18.98 -9.11 -23.39
CA ARG A 202 -19.34 -8.93 -24.80
C ARG A 202 -20.53 -8.01 -24.99
N SER A 203 -21.50 -8.02 -24.07
CA SER A 203 -22.66 -7.14 -24.12
C SER A 203 -22.27 -5.65 -24.07
N ALA A 204 -21.33 -5.27 -23.21
CA ALA A 204 -20.82 -3.90 -23.13
C ALA A 204 -19.98 -3.55 -24.38
N LEU A 205 -19.10 -4.46 -24.80
CA LEU A 205 -18.20 -4.26 -25.95
C LEU A 205 -18.97 -4.12 -27.28
N LYS A 206 -20.04 -4.90 -27.51
CA LYS A 206 -20.88 -4.81 -28.71
C LYS A 206 -21.53 -3.44 -28.90
N GLN A 207 -21.72 -2.67 -27.82
CA GLN A 207 -22.32 -1.32 -27.90
C GLN A 207 -21.44 -0.30 -28.63
N ILE A 208 -20.15 -0.59 -28.83
CA ILE A 208 -19.23 0.27 -29.60
C ILE A 208 -18.78 -0.34 -30.92
N GLN A 209 -19.14 -1.59 -31.20
CA GLN A 209 -18.66 -2.32 -32.37
C GLN A 209 -19.01 -1.62 -33.69
N ASN A 210 -20.21 -1.02 -33.77
CA ASN A 210 -20.69 -0.31 -34.96
C ASN A 210 -20.44 1.20 -34.89
N LYS A 211 -19.62 1.67 -33.95
CA LYS A 211 -19.31 3.08 -33.81
C LYS A 211 -17.91 3.41 -34.35
N THR A 212 -17.65 4.70 -34.58
CA THR A 212 -16.39 5.18 -35.17
C THR A 212 -15.37 5.64 -34.13
N GLU A 213 -15.57 5.32 -32.84
CA GLU A 213 -14.61 5.62 -31.78
C GLU A 213 -13.61 4.48 -31.58
N TYR A 214 -12.34 4.74 -31.91
CA TYR A 214 -11.24 3.77 -31.81
C TYR A 214 -10.30 4.00 -30.62
N ARG A 215 -10.57 5.01 -29.78
CA ARG A 215 -9.79 5.33 -28.59
C ARG A 215 -10.53 4.84 -27.35
N ILE A 216 -9.95 3.86 -26.68
CA ILE A 216 -10.60 3.15 -25.58
C ILE A 216 -9.77 3.33 -24.31
N VAL A 217 -10.40 3.84 -23.26
CA VAL A 217 -9.87 3.79 -21.90
C VAL A 217 -10.51 2.59 -21.21
N LEU A 218 -9.68 1.73 -20.63
CA LEU A 218 -10.13 0.56 -19.88
C LEU A 218 -9.72 0.72 -18.41
N ASP A 219 -10.71 0.89 -17.55
CA ASP A 219 -10.54 1.03 -16.10
C ASP A 219 -11.27 -0.11 -15.36
N CYS A 220 -10.55 -1.20 -15.15
CA CYS A 220 -11.03 -2.41 -14.49
C CYS A 220 -9.95 -3.00 -13.58
N LYS A 221 -10.30 -4.00 -12.79
CA LYS A 221 -9.31 -4.76 -12.01
C LYS A 221 -8.33 -5.48 -12.92
N THR A 222 -7.09 -5.62 -12.47
CA THR A 222 -5.96 -6.15 -13.26
C THR A 222 -6.23 -7.56 -13.78
N GLU A 223 -6.85 -8.42 -12.97
CA GLU A 223 -7.24 -9.78 -13.29
C GLU A 223 -8.26 -9.87 -14.45
N ASN A 224 -9.08 -8.83 -14.64
CA ASN A 224 -10.10 -8.81 -15.67
C ASN A 224 -9.57 -8.30 -17.02
N VAL A 225 -8.43 -7.60 -17.04
CA VAL A 225 -7.89 -6.93 -18.25
C VAL A 225 -7.73 -7.90 -19.42
N LEU A 226 -7.03 -9.02 -19.23
CA LEU A 226 -6.77 -9.97 -20.33
C LEU A 226 -8.07 -10.62 -20.81
N ASN A 227 -8.98 -11.00 -19.91
CA ASN A 227 -10.28 -11.57 -20.28
C ASN A 227 -11.10 -10.57 -21.13
N ILE A 228 -11.16 -9.31 -20.73
CA ILE A 228 -11.85 -8.26 -21.49
C ILE A 228 -11.21 -8.07 -22.87
N LEU A 229 -9.88 -8.02 -22.95
CA LEU A 229 -9.18 -7.87 -24.23
C LEU A 229 -9.33 -9.09 -25.14
N HIS A 230 -9.37 -10.30 -24.60
CA HIS A 230 -9.68 -11.51 -25.37
C HIS A 230 -11.09 -11.43 -25.99
N GLN A 231 -12.10 -11.02 -25.21
CA GLN A 231 -13.45 -10.84 -25.73
C GLN A 231 -13.56 -9.67 -26.71
N ALA A 232 -12.78 -8.61 -26.51
CA ALA A 232 -12.67 -7.51 -27.46
C ALA A 232 -12.07 -7.97 -28.81
N LYS A 233 -11.09 -8.88 -28.76
CA LYS A 233 -10.50 -9.51 -29.96
C LYS A 233 -11.54 -10.27 -30.78
N GLU A 234 -12.38 -11.09 -30.12
CA GLU A 234 -13.45 -11.84 -30.79
C GLU A 234 -14.46 -10.93 -31.52
N LEU A 235 -14.56 -9.66 -31.09
CA LEU A 235 -15.43 -8.65 -31.67
C LEU A 235 -14.72 -7.74 -32.68
N ASN A 236 -13.48 -8.05 -33.06
CA ASN A 236 -12.59 -7.26 -33.93
C ASN A 236 -12.30 -5.84 -33.39
N LEU A 237 -12.22 -5.70 -32.07
CA LEU A 237 -11.88 -4.43 -31.40
C LEU A 237 -10.38 -4.29 -31.10
N LEU A 238 -9.53 -5.22 -31.56
CA LEU A 238 -8.07 -5.21 -31.37
C LEU A 238 -7.26 -5.05 -32.67
N ASP A 239 -7.88 -4.55 -33.73
CA ASP A 239 -7.20 -4.25 -35.00
C ASP A 239 -6.37 -2.97 -34.91
N LYS A 240 -5.47 -2.75 -35.88
CA LYS A 240 -4.56 -1.58 -35.98
C LYS A 240 -5.18 -0.18 -35.82
N LYS A 241 -6.51 -0.05 -35.97
CA LYS A 241 -7.22 1.23 -35.79
C LYS A 241 -7.38 1.59 -34.31
N TYR A 242 -7.48 0.58 -33.45
CA TYR A 242 -7.76 0.75 -32.04
C TYR A 242 -6.53 1.17 -31.26
N SER A 243 -6.75 1.99 -30.24
CA SER A 243 -5.75 2.29 -29.24
C SER A 243 -6.37 2.25 -27.86
N TYR A 244 -5.77 1.46 -26.99
CA TYR A 244 -6.21 1.23 -25.62
C TYR A 244 -5.29 1.96 -24.66
N PHE A 245 -5.88 2.56 -23.64
CA PHE A 245 -5.19 3.03 -22.45
C PHE A 245 -5.77 2.28 -21.25
N ILE A 246 -4.94 1.43 -20.65
CA ILE A 246 -5.31 0.64 -19.48
C ILE A 246 -4.83 1.40 -18.25
N THR A 247 -5.76 1.76 -17.37
CA THR A 247 -5.48 2.69 -16.27
C THR A 247 -4.93 2.03 -15.00
N THR A 248 -5.09 0.70 -14.84
CA THR A 248 -4.50 -0.02 -13.71
C THR A 248 -2.97 0.07 -13.76
N LEU A 249 -2.36 0.42 -12.61
CA LEU A 249 -0.90 0.54 -12.47
C LEU A 249 -0.18 -0.82 -12.59
N ASP A 250 -0.93 -1.92 -12.47
CA ASP A 250 -0.41 -3.28 -12.56
C ASP A 250 -0.56 -3.89 -13.94
N ALA A 251 -1.00 -3.13 -14.95
CA ALA A 251 -1.08 -3.61 -16.32
C ALA A 251 0.28 -4.14 -16.83
N HIS A 252 1.39 -3.63 -16.29
CA HIS A 252 2.74 -4.08 -16.63
C HIS A 252 3.05 -5.53 -16.23
N THR A 253 2.30 -6.10 -15.28
CA THR A 253 2.45 -7.49 -14.82
C THR A 253 1.79 -8.50 -15.76
N LEU A 254 1.02 -8.03 -16.74
CA LEU A 254 0.23 -8.86 -17.65
C LEU A 254 1.01 -9.20 -18.91
N ASN A 255 0.87 -10.45 -19.36
CA ASN A 255 1.41 -10.87 -20.65
C ASN A 255 0.43 -10.56 -21.79
N PHE A 256 0.61 -9.44 -22.50
CA PHE A 256 -0.20 -9.09 -23.67
C PHE A 256 0.13 -9.89 -24.93
N SER A 257 1.23 -10.64 -24.98
CA SER A 257 1.63 -11.39 -26.18
C SER A 257 0.59 -12.46 -26.56
N VAL A 258 -0.17 -12.97 -25.58
CA VAL A 258 -1.24 -13.95 -25.78
C VAL A 258 -2.38 -13.42 -26.66
N LEU A 259 -2.50 -12.09 -26.79
CA LEU A 259 -3.56 -11.45 -27.56
C LEU A 259 -3.27 -11.46 -29.06
N ASN A 260 -2.01 -11.57 -29.52
CA ASN A 260 -1.63 -11.39 -30.93
C ASN A 260 -2.38 -10.19 -31.58
N THR A 261 -2.32 -9.03 -30.91
CA THR A 261 -3.09 -7.82 -31.23
C THR A 261 -2.31 -6.90 -32.18
N GLU A 262 -3.02 -6.20 -33.08
CA GLU A 262 -2.45 -5.11 -33.88
C GLU A 262 -2.75 -3.73 -33.27
N ALA A 263 -3.67 -3.66 -32.30
CA ALA A 263 -4.00 -2.43 -31.59
C ALA A 263 -2.84 -1.94 -30.71
N ASN A 264 -2.69 -0.62 -30.61
CA ASN A 264 -1.75 0.00 -29.69
C ASN A 264 -2.28 -0.09 -28.26
N ILE A 265 -1.48 -0.57 -27.31
CA ILE A 265 -1.83 -0.62 -25.88
C ILE A 265 -0.87 0.27 -25.10
N THR A 266 -1.41 1.26 -24.41
CA THR A 266 -0.69 2.14 -23.48
C THR A 266 -1.01 1.73 -22.05
N THR A 267 0.00 1.67 -21.20
CA THR A 267 -0.11 1.39 -19.77
C THR A 267 0.68 2.43 -18.97
N VAL A 268 0.47 2.49 -17.66
CA VAL A 268 1.23 3.33 -16.73
C VAL A 268 1.77 2.45 -15.61
N ARG A 269 3.00 2.72 -15.17
CA ARG A 269 3.66 2.02 -14.08
C ARG A 269 4.39 3.02 -13.19
N ILE A 270 4.32 2.85 -11.88
CA ILE A 270 5.04 3.69 -10.91
C ILE A 270 6.28 3.00 -10.32
N ILE A 271 6.43 1.70 -10.54
CA ILE A 271 7.62 0.92 -10.17
C ILE A 271 8.66 0.98 -11.31
N ASN A 272 9.95 1.08 -10.96
CA ASN A 272 11.04 0.87 -11.90
C ASN A 272 11.69 -0.52 -11.71
N PRO A 273 11.36 -1.54 -12.52
CA PRO A 273 11.92 -2.89 -12.42
C PRO A 273 13.40 -2.97 -12.82
N GLU A 274 13.94 -1.93 -13.46
CA GLU A 274 15.36 -1.84 -13.83
C GLU A 274 16.22 -1.30 -12.69
N ASN A 275 15.60 -0.84 -11.59
CA ASN A 275 16.33 -0.39 -10.42
C ASN A 275 17.03 -1.57 -9.73
N SER A 276 18.35 -1.51 -9.59
CA SER A 276 19.16 -2.59 -9.02
C SER A 276 18.84 -2.88 -7.54
N VAL A 277 18.50 -1.86 -6.75
CA VAL A 277 18.09 -2.05 -5.35
C VAL A 277 16.79 -2.85 -5.29
N PHE A 278 15.82 -2.50 -6.13
CA PHE A 278 14.55 -3.22 -6.24
C PHE A 278 14.76 -4.65 -6.72
N GLN A 279 15.57 -4.89 -7.75
CA GLN A 279 15.91 -6.25 -8.22
C GLN A 279 16.55 -7.11 -7.12
N ASN A 280 17.43 -6.55 -6.30
CA ASN A 280 18.03 -7.24 -5.17
C ASN A 280 17.01 -7.57 -4.06
N ILE A 281 16.01 -6.73 -3.85
CA ILE A 281 14.90 -7.00 -2.93
C ILE A 281 14.05 -8.16 -3.46
N VAL A 282 13.65 -8.11 -4.74
CA VAL A 282 12.85 -9.18 -5.38
C VAL A 282 13.60 -10.51 -5.41
N THR A 283 14.92 -10.49 -5.63
CA THR A 283 15.77 -11.69 -5.56
C THR A 283 15.73 -12.32 -4.16
N ARG A 284 15.71 -11.51 -3.10
CA ARG A 284 15.55 -12.00 -1.72
C ARG A 284 14.16 -12.60 -1.49
N TRP A 285 13.10 -12.00 -2.01
CA TRP A 285 11.74 -12.58 -1.97
C TRP A 285 11.71 -13.95 -2.65
N LYS A 286 12.28 -14.05 -3.86
CA LYS A 286 12.42 -15.31 -4.61
C LYS A 286 13.13 -16.40 -3.81
N MET A 287 14.26 -16.07 -3.18
CA MET A 287 15.01 -17.02 -2.36
C MET A 287 14.24 -17.44 -1.10
N ARG A 288 13.56 -16.51 -0.43
CA ARG A 288 12.85 -16.77 0.84
C ARG A 288 11.62 -17.66 0.64
N ALA A 289 10.80 -17.36 -0.36
CA ALA A 289 9.54 -18.09 -0.59
C ALA A 289 9.68 -19.23 -1.62
N ASN A 290 10.86 -19.41 -2.22
CA ASN A 290 11.08 -20.36 -3.32
C ASN A 290 10.04 -20.19 -4.44
N VAL A 291 9.74 -18.94 -4.80
CA VAL A 291 8.78 -18.56 -5.83
C VAL A 291 9.49 -18.01 -7.05
N ASP A 292 9.00 -18.33 -8.25
CA ASP A 292 9.52 -17.71 -9.47
C ASP A 292 8.88 -16.33 -9.66
N LEU A 293 9.48 -15.33 -8.99
CA LEU A 293 9.08 -13.93 -9.04
C LEU A 293 10.18 -13.10 -9.70
N ASP A 294 9.80 -12.18 -10.58
CA ASP A 294 10.69 -11.25 -11.26
C ASP A 294 10.24 -9.81 -11.05
N ALA A 295 11.14 -8.83 -11.26
CA ALA A 295 10.84 -7.44 -10.96
C ALA A 295 9.69 -6.85 -11.83
N TYR A 296 9.41 -7.41 -13.01
CA TYR A 296 8.30 -6.98 -13.88
C TYR A 296 6.96 -7.61 -13.50
N SER A 297 6.93 -8.65 -12.66
CA SER A 297 5.69 -9.29 -12.18
C SER A 297 5.25 -8.85 -10.79
N VAL A 298 6.01 -7.95 -10.13
CA VAL A 298 5.65 -7.38 -8.83
C VAL A 298 4.53 -6.35 -8.97
N LYS A 299 3.44 -6.54 -8.23
CA LYS A 299 2.33 -5.57 -8.19
C LYS A 299 2.72 -4.29 -7.45
N THR A 300 2.04 -3.21 -7.79
CA THR A 300 2.20 -1.87 -7.19
C THR A 300 2.01 -1.92 -5.68
N GLU A 301 0.92 -2.52 -5.21
CA GLU A 301 0.62 -2.62 -3.77
C GLU A 301 1.66 -3.45 -3.02
N THR A 302 2.25 -4.47 -3.65
CA THR A 302 3.33 -5.28 -3.08
C THR A 302 4.61 -4.46 -2.88
N ALA A 303 5.01 -3.66 -3.87
CA ALA A 303 6.17 -2.79 -3.72
C ALA A 303 5.94 -1.72 -2.65
N LEU A 304 4.75 -1.10 -2.65
CA LEU A 304 4.36 -0.10 -1.66
C LEU A 304 4.25 -0.69 -0.25
N MET A 305 3.87 -1.95 -0.10
CA MET A 305 3.90 -2.67 1.18
C MET A 305 5.30 -2.69 1.78
N TYR A 306 6.29 -3.07 0.98
CA TYR A 306 7.68 -3.12 1.43
C TYR A 306 8.19 -1.72 1.83
N ASP A 307 7.90 -0.71 1.01
CA ASP A 307 8.29 0.68 1.28
C ASP A 307 7.60 1.23 2.54
N ALA A 308 6.31 0.92 2.73
CA ALA A 308 5.54 1.36 3.89
C ALA A 308 6.09 0.81 5.20
N VAL A 309 6.31 -0.51 5.26
CA VAL A 309 6.86 -1.19 6.43
C VAL A 309 8.28 -0.70 6.72
N SER A 310 9.12 -0.60 5.69
CA SER A 310 10.49 -0.09 5.82
C SER A 310 10.52 1.36 6.32
N THR A 311 9.61 2.21 5.82
CA THR A 311 9.50 3.62 6.24
C THR A 311 9.02 3.74 7.68
N PHE A 312 8.06 2.91 8.10
CA PHE A 312 7.62 2.86 9.48
C PHE A 312 8.76 2.48 10.43
N MET A 313 9.46 1.37 10.17
CA MET A 313 10.53 0.91 11.05
C MET A 313 11.68 1.91 11.14
N ASN A 314 12.09 2.50 10.01
CA ASN A 314 13.09 3.58 10.01
C ASN A 314 12.61 4.79 10.83
N SER A 315 11.35 5.20 10.67
CA SER A 315 10.79 6.34 11.39
C SER A 315 10.68 6.09 12.89
N PHE A 316 10.22 4.90 13.26
CA PHE A 316 10.10 4.48 14.65
C PHE A 316 11.48 4.41 15.30
N ARG A 317 12.46 3.73 14.67
CA ARG A 317 13.84 3.65 15.17
C ARG A 317 14.46 5.02 15.36
N ASN A 318 14.33 5.92 14.38
CA ASN A 318 14.90 7.26 14.46
C ASN A 318 14.29 8.06 15.60
N ASN A 319 12.97 8.00 15.78
CA ASN A 319 12.33 8.65 16.91
C ASN A 319 12.77 8.01 18.23
N TYR A 320 12.76 6.67 18.34
CA TYR A 320 13.15 5.93 19.54
C TYR A 320 14.54 6.30 20.05
N VAL A 321 15.52 6.44 19.14
CA VAL A 321 16.89 6.85 19.49
C VAL A 321 16.94 8.29 20.03
N THR A 322 16.08 9.19 19.55
CA THR A 322 16.05 10.60 20.00
C THR A 322 15.19 10.83 21.25
N THR A 323 14.04 10.15 21.32
CA THR A 323 13.03 10.19 22.37
C THR A 323 12.46 8.78 22.48
N PRO A 324 12.73 8.03 23.56
CA PRO A 324 12.18 6.68 23.70
C PRO A 324 10.67 6.68 23.50
N ILE A 325 10.21 6.00 22.44
CA ILE A 325 8.80 5.79 22.15
C ILE A 325 8.45 4.39 22.61
N GLU A 326 7.42 4.28 23.45
CA GLU A 326 6.90 3.00 23.92
C GLU A 326 5.48 2.79 23.41
N THR A 327 5.15 1.53 23.08
CA THR A 327 3.77 1.13 22.80
C THR A 327 2.97 1.06 24.10
N GLU A 328 1.64 1.21 24.03
CA GLU A 328 0.79 1.26 25.20
C GLU A 328 -0.38 0.27 25.10
N VAL A 329 -0.84 -0.24 26.25
CA VAL A 329 -2.10 -0.99 26.34
C VAL A 329 -3.26 -0.04 26.10
N LEU A 330 -4.03 -0.29 25.04
CA LEU A 330 -5.18 0.53 24.66
C LEU A 330 -6.48 -0.29 24.70
N ASN A 331 -7.61 0.42 24.73
CA ASN A 331 -8.95 -0.18 24.76
C ASN A 331 -9.88 0.54 23.79
N CYS A 332 -10.69 -0.21 23.05
CA CYS A 332 -11.68 0.35 22.13
C CYS A 332 -12.98 0.81 22.79
N ASN A 333 -13.28 0.33 24.01
CA ASN A 333 -14.62 0.45 24.60
C ASN A 333 -14.66 1.54 25.68
N GLU A 334 -14.19 1.21 26.88
CA GLU A 334 -14.23 2.08 28.06
C GLU A 334 -12.87 2.71 28.30
N ASN A 335 -12.86 3.95 28.81
CA ASN A 335 -11.65 4.71 29.12
C ASN A 335 -10.69 4.80 27.91
N ILE A 336 -11.24 5.21 26.75
CA ILE A 336 -10.49 5.36 25.51
C ILE A 336 -9.32 6.29 25.76
N LYS A 337 -8.11 5.70 25.68
CA LYS A 337 -6.84 6.39 25.80
C LYS A 337 -6.20 6.41 24.42
N GLN A 338 -5.67 7.57 24.04
CA GLN A 338 -4.87 7.73 22.84
C GLN A 338 -3.42 7.34 23.14
N TRP A 339 -2.74 6.74 22.16
CA TRP A 339 -1.32 6.47 22.25
C TRP A 339 -0.52 7.78 22.21
N LYS A 340 0.15 8.10 23.32
CA LYS A 340 0.83 9.41 23.52
C LYS A 340 1.81 9.81 22.42
N HIS A 341 2.47 8.83 21.80
CA HIS A 341 3.50 9.06 20.78
C HIS A 341 2.98 8.90 19.35
N GLY A 342 1.74 8.43 19.18
CA GLY A 342 1.22 8.03 17.89
C GLY A 342 1.05 9.16 16.90
N LEU A 343 0.47 10.29 17.34
CA LEU A 343 0.35 11.49 16.51
C LEU A 343 1.71 12.08 16.12
N GLN A 344 2.69 12.06 17.04
CA GLN A 344 4.06 12.52 16.76
C GLN A 344 4.70 11.65 15.68
N LEU A 345 4.62 10.32 15.83
CA LEU A 345 5.17 9.38 14.87
C LEU A 345 4.50 9.49 13.49
N ALA A 346 3.16 9.55 13.44
CA ALA A 346 2.42 9.71 12.19
C ALA A 346 2.79 11.01 11.47
N THR A 347 2.94 12.10 12.22
CA THR A 347 3.36 13.41 11.68
C THR A 347 4.78 13.35 11.12
N PHE A 348 5.70 12.72 11.85
CA PHE A 348 7.08 12.52 11.40
C PHE A 348 7.14 11.70 10.10
N MET A 349 6.40 10.59 10.02
CA MET A 349 6.33 9.75 8.83
C MET A 349 5.83 10.54 7.61
N LYS A 350 4.80 11.37 7.79
CA LYS A 350 4.28 12.24 6.71
C LYS A 350 5.33 13.23 6.22
N ALA A 351 6.14 13.81 7.11
CA ALA A 351 7.22 14.71 6.73
C ALA A 351 8.30 13.99 5.90
N VAL A 352 8.69 12.77 6.29
CA VAL A 352 9.66 11.94 5.57
C VAL A 352 9.22 11.67 4.12
N LEU A 353 7.92 11.46 3.89
CA LEU A 353 7.39 11.20 2.53
C LEU A 353 7.36 12.44 1.63
N ILE A 354 7.16 13.63 2.18
CA ILE A 354 7.07 14.88 1.40
C ILE A 354 8.46 15.36 0.96
N SER A 355 9.50 15.05 1.74
CA SER A 355 10.87 15.50 1.46
C SER A 355 11.89 14.35 1.49
N PRO A 356 11.97 13.54 0.41
CA PRO A 356 12.96 12.48 0.31
C PRO A 356 14.41 12.98 0.42
N LYS A 357 14.66 14.24 0.03
CA LYS A 357 15.98 14.87 0.09
C LYS A 357 16.40 15.24 1.52
N GLU A 358 15.47 15.65 2.39
CA GLU A 358 15.75 15.89 3.81
C GLU A 358 15.85 14.57 4.60
N ALA A 359 15.08 13.54 4.21
CA ALA A 359 15.21 12.20 4.76
C ALA A 359 16.59 11.57 4.48
N ALA A 360 17.17 11.80 3.29
CA ALA A 360 18.52 11.34 2.96
C ALA A 360 19.61 12.00 3.83
N GLN A 361 19.41 13.24 4.28
CA GLN A 361 20.33 13.93 5.20
C GLN A 361 20.23 13.39 6.63
N ILE A 362 19.02 13.01 7.07
CA ILE A 362 18.79 12.36 8.36
C ILE A 362 19.39 10.93 8.39
N VAL A 363 19.31 10.19 7.28
CA VAL A 363 19.92 8.85 7.14
C VAL A 363 21.45 8.89 7.12
N GLN A 364 22.06 10.02 6.72
CA GLN A 364 23.52 10.16 6.65
C GLN A 364 24.18 10.77 7.88
N GLY A 365 23.44 11.09 8.94
CA GLY A 365 24.02 11.60 10.19
C GLY A 365 24.85 12.87 10.01
N GLN A 366 24.53 13.70 9.01
CA GLN A 366 25.17 15.01 8.85
C GLN A 366 24.29 16.06 9.53
N ASN A 367 24.77 16.56 10.68
CA ASN A 367 24.19 17.74 11.31
C ASN A 367 24.29 18.95 10.37
N LEU A 368 23.25 19.79 10.38
CA LEU A 368 23.21 21.12 9.75
C LEU A 368 24.37 22.00 10.19
#